data_AF-A0A429LWH1-F1
#
_entry.id   AF-A0A429LWH1-F1
#
_cell.length_a   1.000
_cell.length_b   1.000
_cell.length_c   1.000
_cell.angle_alpha   90.00
_cell.angle_beta   90.00
_cell.angle_gamma   90.00
#
_symmetry.space_group_name_H-M   'P 1'
#
loop_
_entity.id
_entity.type
_entity.pdbx_description
1 polymer ?
#
loop_
_entity_poly.entity_id
_entity_poly.type
_entity_poly.pdbx_seq_one_letter_code
_entity_poly.pdbx_strand_id
1 'polypeptide(L)' 'NKPDFGDASRIEAGEIPVFWACGVTPQAAVMNSKIPFAISHAPGYMFITDIPDRAWMG' A
#
# COMPACT_ATOMS: atom_id res chain seq x y z
N ASN A 1 16.82 -1.01 5.11
CA ASN A 1 16.51 -1.34 3.70
C ASN A 1 15.62 -2.58 3.56
N LYS A 2 14.66 -2.80 4.47
CA LYS A 2 13.77 -3.97 4.45
C LYS A 2 12.34 -3.50 4.72
N PRO A 3 11.57 -3.15 3.68
CA PRO A 3 10.18 -2.75 3.87
C PRO A 3 9.31 -3.97 4.22
N ASP A 4 8.24 -3.75 4.97
CA ASP A 4 7.25 -4.80 5.30
C ASP A 4 6.43 -5.21 4.07
N PHE A 5 6.25 -4.27 3.13
CA PHE A 5 5.53 -4.48 1.88
C PHE A 5 6.29 -3.84 0.70
N GLY A 6 6.32 -4.52 -0.45
CA GLY A 6 6.95 -4.04 -1.67
C GLY A 6 8.48 -4.12 -1.66
N ASP A 7 9.10 -3.37 -2.57
CA ASP A 7 10.55 -3.34 -2.74
C ASP A 7 11.19 -2.12 -2.09
N ALA A 8 12.43 -2.25 -1.62
CA ALA A 8 13.17 -1.14 -1.06
C ALA A 8 13.51 -0.11 -2.14
N SER A 9 13.14 1.16 -1.91
CA SER A 9 13.51 2.26 -2.80
C SER A 9 14.97 2.69 -2.59
N ARG A 10 15.60 3.18 -3.66
CA ARG A 10 16.87 3.93 -3.58
C ARG A 10 16.60 5.29 -2.93
N ILE A 11 17.46 5.69 -2.00
CA ILE A 11 17.42 7.01 -1.35
C ILE A 11 18.80 7.64 -1.52
N GLU A 12 18.85 8.79 -2.19
CA GLU A 12 20.08 9.51 -2.50
C GLU A 12 20.49 10.49 -1.40
N ALA A 13 21.75 10.93 -1.46
CA ALA A 13 22.25 11.95 -0.55
C ALA A 13 21.44 13.25 -0.70
N GLY A 14 20.85 13.70 0.42
CA GLY A 14 20.00 14.89 0.46
C GLY A 14 18.51 14.63 0.24
N GLU A 15 18.10 13.41 -0.13
CA GLU A 15 16.69 13.05 -0.19
C GLU A 15 16.12 12.81 1.21
N ILE A 16 14.89 13.29 1.43
CA ILE A 16 14.18 13.12 2.70
C ILE A 16 13.06 12.10 2.49
N PRO A 17 13.01 11.00 3.26
CA PRO A 17 11.93 10.04 3.16
C PRO A 17 10.62 10.65 3.65
N VAL A 18 9.56 10.48 2.86
CA VAL A 18 8.21 10.91 3.19
C VAL A 18 7.28 9.69 3.19
N PHE A 19 6.31 9.68 4.10
CA PHE A 19 5.45 8.53 4.37
C PHE A 19 3.99 8.90 4.16
N TRP A 20 3.24 8.02 3.49
CA TRP A 20 1.80 8.18 3.27
C TRP A 20 1.05 6.94 3.73
N ALA A 21 -0.18 7.15 4.20
CA ALA A 21 -1.10 6.05 4.42
C ALA A 21 -1.37 5.31 3.11
N CYS A 22 -1.43 3.98 3.18
CA CYS A 22 -1.62 3.11 2.03
C CYS A 22 -2.78 2.13 2.27
N GLY A 23 -3.36 1.63 1.18
CA GLY A 23 -4.43 0.63 1.17
C GLY A 23 -4.06 -0.74 1.75
N VAL A 24 -2.81 -0.94 2.20
CA VAL A 24 -2.35 -2.16 2.91
C VAL A 24 -2.70 -2.15 4.40
N THR A 25 -3.09 -1.01 4.96
CA THR A 25 -3.56 -0.91 6.36
C THR A 25 -4.61 -1.97 6.75
N PRO A 26 -5.67 -2.24 5.95
CA PRO A 26 -6.62 -3.31 6.25
C PRO A 26 -6.00 -4.71 6.24
N GLN A 27 -4.97 -4.97 5.42
CA GLN A 27 -4.28 -6.27 5.41
C GLN A 27 -3.52 -6.46 6.74
N ALA A 28 -2.81 -5.43 7.21
CA ALA A 28 -2.14 -5.46 8.50
C ALA A 28 -3.13 -5.67 9.67
N ALA A 29 -4.29 -5.00 9.63
CA ALA A 29 -5.33 -5.18 10.63
C ALA A 29 -5.86 -6.62 10.66
N VAL A 30 -6.17 -7.20 9.50
CA VAL A 30 -6.64 -8.60 9.38
C VAL A 30 -5.62 -9.58 9.96
N MET A 31 -4.33 -9.41 9.62
CA MET A 31 -3.24 -10.27 10.12
C MET A 31 -3.11 -10.21 11.64
N ASN A 32 -3.20 -9.00 12.22
CA ASN A 32 -3.09 -8.80 13.66
C ASN A 32 -4.32 -9.29 14.44
N SER A 33 -5.51 -9.20 13.85
CA SER A 33 -6.77 -9.63 14.47
C SER A 33 -7.04 -11.14 14.37
N LYS A 34 -6.21 -11.90 13.66
CA LYS A 34 -6.34 -13.36 13.48
C LYS A 34 -7.71 -13.76 12.91
N ILE A 35 -8.19 -13.00 11.92
CA ILE A 35 -9.41 -13.32 11.21
C ILE A 35 -9.25 -14.69 10.53
N PRO A 36 -10.20 -15.63 10.67
CA PRO A 36 -10.04 -16.99 10.20
C PRO A 36 -9.94 -17.11 8.67
N PHE A 37 -10.49 -16.14 7.93
CA PHE A 37 -10.43 -16.10 6.48
C PHE A 37 -10.66 -14.68 5.95
N ALA A 38 -9.85 -14.25 4.98
CA ALA A 38 -10.02 -12.98 4.26
C ALA A 38 -9.44 -13.10 2.84
N ILE A 39 -9.97 -12.33 1.89
CA ILE A 39 -9.45 -12.24 0.52
C ILE A 39 -9.01 -10.79 0.29
N SER A 40 -7.82 -10.61 -0.28
CA SER A 40 -7.32 -9.31 -0.73
C SER A 40 -6.60 -9.45 -2.06
N HIS A 41 -6.27 -8.32 -2.67
CA HIS A 41 -5.32 -8.28 -3.78
C HIS A 41 -3.89 -8.52 -3.27
N ALA A 42 -2.99 -8.94 -4.16
CA ALA A 42 -1.55 -9.05 -3.88
C ALA A 42 -0.86 -7.70 -4.07
N PRO A 43 0.22 -7.37 -3.34
CA PRO A 43 0.97 -6.12 -3.55
C PRO A 43 1.41 -5.96 -5.01
N GLY A 44 1.12 -4.79 -5.60
CA GLY A 44 1.39 -4.51 -7.02
C GLY A 44 0.32 -4.99 -8.01
N TYR A 45 -0.69 -5.76 -7.56
CA TYR A 45 -1.79 -6.28 -8.39
C TYR A 45 -3.12 -5.63 -8.01
N MET A 46 -3.26 -4.33 -8.26
CA MET A 46 -4.47 -3.58 -7.88
C MET A 46 -5.64 -3.81 -8.85
N PHE A 47 -6.87 -3.53 -8.40
CA PHE A 47 -8.06 -3.53 -9.25
C PHE A 47 -8.13 -2.22 -10.05
N ILE A 48 -7.99 -2.32 -11.38
CA ILE A 48 -8.11 -1.17 -12.29
C ILE A 48 -9.60 -0.88 -12.52
N THR A 49 -10.01 0.37 -12.35
CA THR A 49 -11.41 0.82 -12.52
C THR A 49 -11.54 1.73 -13.75
N ASP A 50 -12.78 1.94 -14.21
CA ASP A 50 -13.10 2.92 -15.26
C ASP A 50 -13.19 4.36 -14.74
N ILE A 51 -13.02 4.59 -13.43
CA ILE A 51 -13.12 5.92 -12.81
C ILE A 51 -11.75 6.62 -12.91
N PRO A 52 -11.67 7.80 -13.56
CA PRO A 52 -10.41 8.54 -13.62
C PRO A 52 -10.07 9.15 -12.25
N ASP A 53 -8.78 9.24 -11.92
CA ASP A 53 -8.34 9.75 -10.60
C ASP A 53 -8.89 11.15 -10.30
N ARG A 54 -8.92 12.03 -11.31
CA ARG A 54 -9.46 13.40 -11.23
C ARG A 54 -10.88 13.51 -10.67
N ALA A 55 -11.66 12.42 -10.68
CA ALA A 55 -12.97 12.40 -10.06
C ALA A 55 -12.92 12.61 -8.53
N TRP A 56 -11.74 12.41 -7.92
CA TRP A 56 -11.50 12.48 -6.47
C TRP A 56 -10.57 13.63 -6.07
N MET A 57 -10.06 14.39 -7.04
CA MET A 57 -9.31 15.62 -6.81
C MET A 57 -10.29 16.79 -6.73
N GLY A 58 -10.79 17.06 -5.52
CA GLY A 58 -11.57 18.27 -5.22
C GLY A 58 -10.71 19.53 -5.19
#